data_AF-A0A8C1RDN5-F1
#
_entry.id   AF-A0A8C1RDN5-F1
#
_cell.length_a   1.000
_cell.length_b   1.000
_cell.length_c   1.000
_cell.angle_alpha   90.00
_cell.angle_beta   90.00
_cell.angle_gamma   90.00
#
_symmetry.space_group_name_H-M   'P 1'
#
loop_
_entity.id
_entity.type
_entity.pdbx_description
1 polymer ?
#
loop_
_entity_poly.entity_id
_entity_poly.type
_entity_poly.pdbx_seq_one_letter_code
_entity_poly.pdbx_strand_id
1 'polypeptide(L)'
;MSKTVSGSTYNTLWSEAHEELSCLLDEELPEEPLRPERDRVVFFQRLATFYVRYVQIFRQLEEAYDQSVHPQKRRAIRQVLDSVIGRVLELKNEMVEKEFSEYHYMDDIIQDLKLTPEDLEIPVPRYFIWERNKVLQDRERMFAAIFNQMDVTEKPPVMRTLTLERAIKIVQVAERARQGRLRAKFMREIHRDSERQRRAEEQEAVSTDQAAVCIQKVWRGFMQRKITKRLREEEMIFLGMAMDPNLSYPSQTELDTVNIEANRRTRQGEHEDDYQKSIGSVIYQLREVEGPEMKETMKDQIRQWFIECRDATGSFPDYPEEEDGGSALIFAEKTPEEVNIYIFWQGQFNI
;
A
#
# COMPACT_ATOMS: atom_id res chain seq x y z
N MET A 1 5.48 -25.72 -5.07
CA MET A 1 5.80 -25.98 -3.64
C MET A 1 5.61 -24.68 -2.90
N SER A 2 4.41 -24.46 -2.36
CA SER A 2 4.09 -23.34 -1.49
C SER A 2 4.87 -23.53 -0.18
N LYS A 3 5.95 -22.77 0.00
CA LYS A 3 6.64 -22.70 1.29
C LYS A 3 5.66 -22.01 2.25
N THR A 4 5.04 -22.78 3.14
CA THR A 4 4.51 -22.22 4.38
C THR A 4 5.72 -21.75 5.17
N VAL A 5 6.11 -20.50 4.96
CA VAL A 5 7.28 -19.92 5.61
C VAL A 5 6.98 -19.84 7.10
N SER A 6 7.80 -20.52 7.90
CA SER A 6 7.56 -20.72 9.34
C SER A 6 7.79 -19.44 10.15
N GLY A 7 7.21 -19.39 11.36
CA GLY A 7 7.56 -18.51 12.50
C GLY A 7 8.98 -17.98 12.52
N SER A 8 9.90 -18.91 12.32
CA SER A 8 11.34 -18.69 12.42
C SER A 8 11.85 -17.76 11.32
N THR A 9 11.35 -17.88 10.10
CA THR A 9 11.96 -17.24 8.93
C THR A 9 11.76 -15.73 8.93
N TYR A 10 10.58 -15.23 9.31
CA TYR A 10 10.34 -13.79 9.43
C TYR A 10 10.95 -13.19 10.70
N ASN A 11 11.19 -14.00 11.73
CA ASN A 11 12.00 -13.57 12.87
C ASN A 11 13.46 -13.37 12.45
N THR A 12 14.00 -14.29 11.66
CA THR A 12 15.33 -14.17 11.07
C THR A 12 15.41 -12.93 10.18
N LEU A 13 14.44 -12.71 9.28
CA LEU A 13 14.41 -11.53 8.40
C LEU A 13 14.43 -10.21 9.19
N TRP A 14 13.62 -10.11 10.26
CA TRP A 14 13.64 -8.94 11.14
C TRP A 14 15.00 -8.76 11.85
N SER A 15 15.58 -9.85 12.36
CA SER A 15 16.87 -9.79 13.05
C SER A 15 18.00 -9.39 12.11
N GLU A 16 18.03 -9.95 10.89
CA GLU A 16 19.00 -9.61 9.85
C GLU A 16 18.88 -8.14 9.45
N ALA A 17 17.66 -7.65 9.19
CA ALA A 17 17.43 -6.24 8.87
C ALA A 17 17.86 -5.30 10.01
N HIS A 18 17.66 -5.71 11.27
CA HIS A 18 18.05 -4.92 12.42
C HIS A 18 19.56 -4.90 12.64
N GLU A 19 20.24 -6.04 12.44
CA GLU A 19 21.70 -6.13 12.48
C GLU A 19 22.33 -5.30 11.36
N GLU A 20 21.81 -5.40 10.13
CA GLU A 20 22.25 -4.60 8.99
C GLU A 20 22.07 -3.10 9.23
N LEU A 21 20.92 -2.71 9.80
CA LEU A 21 20.67 -1.33 10.21
C LEU A 21 21.63 -0.85 11.30
N SER A 22 21.92 -1.68 12.31
CA SER A 22 22.86 -1.32 13.38
C SER A 22 24.26 -1.10 12.81
N CYS A 23 24.76 -2.00 11.96
CA CYS A 23 26.06 -1.83 11.32
C CYS A 23 26.09 -0.57 10.44
N LEU A 24 25.01 -0.30 9.69
CA LEU A 24 24.92 0.88 8.83
C LEU A 24 24.94 2.18 9.64
N LEU A 25 24.29 2.20 10.80
CA LEU A 25 24.29 3.35 11.72
C LEU A 25 25.67 3.60 12.33
N ASP A 26 26.40 2.54 12.70
CA ASP A 26 27.76 2.66 13.21
C ASP A 26 28.72 3.25 12.14
N GLU A 27 28.49 2.92 10.86
CA GLU A 27 29.23 3.47 9.73
C GLU A 27 28.88 4.94 9.42
N GLU A 28 27.60 5.30 9.52
CA GLU A 28 27.09 6.64 9.22
C GLU A 28 27.38 7.65 10.35
N LEU A 29 27.31 7.19 11.61
CA LEU A 29 27.48 7.98 12.83
C LEU A 29 28.60 7.40 13.71
N PRO A 30 29.86 7.43 13.25
CA PRO A 30 30.98 6.95 14.06
C PRO A 30 31.18 7.82 15.32
N GLU A 31 31.73 7.21 16.39
CA GLU A 31 32.00 7.90 17.67
C GLU A 31 32.87 9.16 17.50
N GLU A 32 33.82 9.12 16.58
CA GLU A 32 34.60 10.29 16.18
C GLU A 32 34.07 10.85 14.85
N PRO A 33 33.71 12.15 14.79
CA PRO A 33 33.18 12.74 13.58
C PRO A 33 34.23 12.68 12.46
N LEU A 34 33.82 12.10 11.32
CA LEU A 34 34.67 12.01 10.14
C LEU A 34 35.08 13.41 9.67
N ARG A 35 36.31 13.51 9.14
CA ARG A 35 36.77 14.75 8.51
C ARG A 35 35.87 15.05 7.31
N PRO A 36 35.52 16.33 7.05
CA PRO A 36 34.75 16.69 5.88
C PRO A 36 35.45 16.21 4.61
N GLU A 37 34.74 15.39 3.83
CA GLU A 37 35.26 14.88 2.56
C GLU A 37 35.33 16.03 1.55
N ARG A 38 36.48 16.19 0.91
CA ARG A 38 36.71 17.31 -0.02
C ARG A 38 36.43 16.90 -1.46
N ASP A 39 36.58 15.62 -1.76
CA ASP A 39 36.26 15.09 -3.07
C ASP A 39 34.75 14.85 -3.18
N ARG A 40 34.13 15.57 -4.13
CA ARG A 40 32.70 15.46 -4.40
C ARG A 40 32.31 14.06 -4.87
N VAL A 41 33.17 13.39 -5.63
CA VAL A 41 32.89 12.06 -6.19
C VAL A 41 32.86 11.03 -5.08
N VAL A 42 33.87 11.02 -4.21
CA VAL A 42 33.95 10.11 -3.06
C VAL A 42 32.80 10.35 -2.08
N PHE A 43 32.49 11.63 -1.82
CA PHE A 43 31.36 12.00 -0.96
C PHE A 43 30.04 11.47 -1.53
N PHE A 44 29.79 11.70 -2.82
CA PHE A 44 28.57 11.25 -3.47
C PHE A 44 28.47 9.72 -3.48
N GLN A 45 29.55 9.03 -3.83
CA GLN A 45 29.60 7.56 -3.85
C GLN A 45 29.29 6.98 -2.46
N ARG A 46 29.75 7.62 -1.39
CA ARG A 46 29.40 7.23 -0.01
C ARG A 46 27.91 7.42 0.27
N LEU A 47 27.37 8.60 -0.06
CA LEU A 47 25.95 8.92 0.14
C LEU A 47 25.02 7.99 -0.64
N ALA A 48 25.37 7.73 -1.89
CA ALA A 48 24.73 6.78 -2.77
C ALA A 48 24.76 5.35 -2.20
N THR A 49 25.91 4.91 -1.67
CA THR A 49 26.03 3.61 -1.01
C THR A 49 25.09 3.49 0.19
N PHE A 50 25.03 4.52 1.04
CA PHE A 50 24.07 4.56 2.16
C PHE A 50 22.63 4.46 1.66
N TYR A 51 22.25 5.27 0.66
CA TYR A 51 20.91 5.24 0.10
C TYR A 51 20.50 3.84 -0.38
N VAL A 52 21.36 3.13 -1.13
CA VAL A 52 21.06 1.77 -1.60
C VAL A 52 20.86 0.81 -0.42
N ARG A 53 21.77 0.83 0.56
CA ARG A 53 21.68 -0.06 1.73
C ARG A 53 20.43 0.22 2.57
N TYR A 54 20.06 1.48 2.78
CA TYR A 54 18.81 1.84 3.46
C TYR A 54 17.57 1.40 2.68
N VAL A 55 17.57 1.46 1.34
CA VAL A 55 16.47 0.92 0.51
C VAL A 55 16.34 -0.60 0.67
N GLN A 56 17.45 -1.33 0.78
CA GLN A 56 17.42 -2.77 1.04
C GLN A 56 16.82 -3.08 2.42
N ILE A 57 17.29 -2.40 3.47
CA ILE A 57 16.75 -2.52 4.83
C ILE A 57 15.24 -2.19 4.83
N PHE A 58 14.85 -1.10 4.16
CA PHE A 58 13.44 -0.72 4.01
C PHE A 58 12.58 -1.87 3.46
N ARG A 59 13.02 -2.51 2.38
CA ARG A 59 12.30 -3.63 1.76
C ARG A 59 12.22 -4.84 2.70
N GLN A 60 13.31 -5.21 3.37
CA GLN A 60 13.32 -6.30 4.34
C GLN A 60 12.38 -6.03 5.52
N LEU A 61 12.37 -4.80 6.03
CA LEU A 61 11.50 -4.37 7.12
C LEU A 61 10.02 -4.32 6.73
N GLU A 62 9.69 -3.91 5.51
CA GLU A 62 8.32 -3.92 4.98
C GLU A 62 7.79 -5.36 4.91
N GLU A 63 8.58 -6.27 4.36
CA GLU A 63 8.24 -7.70 4.29
C GLU A 63 8.13 -8.31 5.70
N ALA A 64 9.06 -8.00 6.60
CA ALA A 64 9.00 -8.46 8.00
C ALA A 64 7.75 -7.94 8.73
N TYR A 65 7.33 -6.71 8.45
CA TYR A 65 6.10 -6.12 8.99
C TYR A 65 4.85 -6.82 8.41
N ASP A 66 4.80 -7.08 7.10
CA ASP A 66 3.65 -7.72 6.44
C ASP A 66 3.48 -9.19 6.86
N GLN A 67 4.59 -9.91 7.06
CA GLN A 67 4.57 -11.31 7.50
C GLN A 67 4.31 -11.47 9.02
N SER A 68 4.54 -10.43 9.82
CA SER A 68 4.35 -10.47 11.27
C SER A 68 2.86 -10.45 11.66
N VAL A 69 2.44 -11.45 12.44
CA VAL A 69 1.07 -11.54 13.00
C VAL A 69 1.01 -11.10 14.47
N HIS A 70 2.16 -10.97 15.14
CA HIS A 70 2.20 -10.55 16.54
C HIS A 70 2.06 -9.02 16.67
N PRO A 71 1.04 -8.51 17.38
CA PRO A 71 0.69 -7.07 17.37
C PRO A 71 1.73 -6.18 18.03
N GLN A 72 2.36 -6.61 19.13
CA GLN A 72 3.44 -5.86 19.79
C GLN A 72 4.68 -5.74 18.89
N LYS A 73 5.18 -6.87 18.36
CA LYS A 73 6.32 -6.88 17.44
C LYS A 73 6.07 -6.02 16.20
N ARG A 74 4.87 -6.13 15.61
CA ARG A 74 4.49 -5.33 14.44
C ARG A 74 4.56 -3.82 14.70
N ARG A 75 4.18 -3.34 15.89
CA ARG A 75 4.35 -1.94 16.29
C ARG A 75 5.82 -1.52 16.39
N ALA A 76 6.67 -2.37 16.97
CA ALA A 76 8.10 -2.09 17.06
C ALA A 76 8.75 -2.00 15.66
N ILE A 77 8.45 -2.97 14.78
CA ILE A 77 8.92 -2.95 13.39
C ILE A 77 8.43 -1.69 12.68
N ARG A 78 7.17 -1.29 12.92
CA ARG A 78 6.57 -0.12 12.27
C ARG A 78 7.33 1.17 12.57
N GLN A 79 7.69 1.39 13.83
CA GLN A 79 8.42 2.59 14.25
C GLN A 79 9.79 2.66 13.58
N VAL A 80 10.51 1.54 13.52
CA VAL A 80 11.81 1.46 12.85
C VAL A 80 11.65 1.66 11.34
N LEU A 81 10.65 1.04 10.73
CA LEU A 81 10.35 1.17 9.31
C LEU A 81 10.02 2.62 8.92
N ASP A 82 9.19 3.32 9.70
CA ASP A 82 8.89 4.74 9.48
C ASP A 82 10.15 5.61 9.57
N SER A 83 11.05 5.29 10.52
CA SER A 83 12.33 5.99 10.69
C SER A 83 13.26 5.76 9.50
N VAL A 84 13.35 4.52 9.00
CA VAL A 84 14.14 4.17 7.80
C VAL A 84 13.57 4.86 6.56
N ILE A 85 12.24 4.93 6.39
CA ILE A 85 11.61 5.69 5.29
C ILE A 85 12.05 7.16 5.35
N GLY A 86 12.02 7.77 6.53
CA GLY A 86 12.52 9.13 6.74
C GLY A 86 13.97 9.28 6.27
N ARG A 87 14.86 8.39 6.71
CA ARG A 87 16.28 8.42 6.33
C ARG A 87 16.51 8.24 4.83
N VAL A 88 15.78 7.33 4.17
CA VAL A 88 15.84 7.16 2.70
C VAL A 88 15.48 8.46 1.98
N LEU A 89 14.45 9.17 2.44
CA LEU A 89 14.03 10.45 1.86
C LEU A 89 15.06 11.57 2.11
N GLU A 90 15.64 11.63 3.31
CA GLU A 90 16.71 12.58 3.65
C GLU A 90 17.94 12.37 2.77
N LEU A 91 18.42 11.12 2.65
CA LEU A 91 19.56 10.76 1.80
C LEU A 91 19.27 11.10 0.34
N LYS A 92 18.07 10.79 -0.15
CA LYS A 92 17.68 11.14 -1.52
C LYS A 92 17.67 12.65 -1.72
N ASN A 93 17.15 13.42 -0.78
CA ASN A 93 17.16 14.87 -0.85
C ASN A 93 18.59 15.43 -0.86
N GLU A 94 19.46 14.90 0.01
CA GLU A 94 20.87 15.30 0.03
C GLU A 94 21.57 14.98 -1.29
N MET A 95 21.33 13.80 -1.88
CA MET A 95 21.89 13.45 -3.20
C MET A 95 21.47 14.47 -4.27
N VAL A 96 20.18 14.80 -4.33
CA VAL A 96 19.62 15.78 -5.27
C VAL A 96 20.25 17.16 -5.07
N GLU A 97 20.40 17.60 -3.81
CA GLU A 97 21.00 18.90 -3.49
C GLU A 97 22.48 18.99 -3.88
N LYS A 98 23.23 17.89 -3.82
CA LYS A 98 24.66 17.88 -4.14
C LYS A 98 24.94 17.74 -5.63
N GLU A 99 24.16 16.92 -6.34
CA GLU A 99 24.32 16.74 -7.80
C GLU A 99 23.49 17.72 -8.64
N PHE A 100 22.52 18.41 -8.03
CA PHE A 100 21.54 19.25 -8.73
C PHE A 100 20.75 18.49 -9.81
N SER A 101 20.47 17.20 -9.55
CA SER A 101 19.76 16.29 -10.45
C SER A 101 18.83 15.39 -9.65
N GLU A 102 17.65 15.07 -10.19
CA GLU A 102 16.76 14.04 -9.62
C GLU A 102 17.22 12.61 -10.00
N TYR A 103 17.90 12.51 -11.14
CA TYR A 103 18.37 11.26 -11.73
C TYR A 103 19.83 11.03 -11.36
N HIS A 104 20.09 9.87 -10.77
CA HIS A 104 21.41 9.47 -10.25
C HIS A 104 21.75 8.09 -10.82
N TYR A 105 22.95 7.96 -11.38
CA TYR A 105 23.46 6.70 -11.92
C TYR A 105 24.27 5.98 -10.86
N MET A 106 23.84 4.78 -10.50
CA MET A 106 24.33 4.03 -9.34
C MET A 106 24.82 2.65 -9.75
N ASP A 107 25.07 2.43 -11.04
CA ASP A 107 25.36 1.13 -11.64
C ASP A 107 26.56 0.43 -10.99
N ASP A 108 27.62 1.19 -10.69
CA ASP A 108 28.82 0.66 -10.02
C ASP A 108 28.49 0.11 -8.63
N ILE A 109 27.68 0.84 -7.85
CA ILE A 109 27.28 0.45 -6.49
C ILE A 109 26.33 -0.76 -6.54
N ILE A 110 25.38 -0.75 -7.48
CA ILE A 110 24.46 -1.87 -7.70
C ILE A 110 25.25 -3.13 -8.07
N GLN A 111 26.25 -2.99 -8.95
CA GLN A 111 27.11 -4.09 -9.36
C GLN A 111 27.97 -4.61 -8.21
N ASP A 112 28.58 -3.73 -7.41
CA ASP A 112 29.40 -4.10 -6.25
C ASP A 112 28.60 -4.85 -5.18
N LEU A 113 27.37 -4.41 -4.93
CA LEU A 113 26.42 -5.06 -4.01
C LEU A 113 25.72 -6.28 -4.62
N LYS A 114 25.98 -6.60 -5.90
CA LYS A 114 25.37 -7.71 -6.65
C LYS A 114 23.84 -7.62 -6.69
N LEU A 115 23.32 -6.41 -6.82
CA LEU A 115 21.90 -6.12 -6.88
C LEU A 115 21.42 -5.97 -8.32
N THR A 116 20.12 -6.01 -8.48
CA THR A 116 19.43 -5.67 -9.72
C THR A 116 18.65 -4.38 -9.54
N PRO A 117 18.31 -3.67 -10.63
CA PRO A 117 17.46 -2.47 -10.53
C PRO A 117 16.11 -2.73 -9.84
N GLU A 118 15.55 -3.94 -9.95
CA GLU A 118 14.31 -4.35 -9.28
C GLU A 118 14.43 -4.33 -7.74
N ASP A 119 15.65 -4.55 -7.21
CA ASP A 119 15.93 -4.52 -5.78
C ASP A 119 15.94 -3.09 -5.21
N LEU A 120 16.08 -2.07 -6.07
CA LEU A 120 16.03 -0.65 -5.69
C LEU A 120 14.64 -0.04 -5.86
N GLU A 121 13.66 -0.79 -6.37
CA GLU A 121 12.28 -0.31 -6.42
C GLU A 121 11.76 -0.09 -4.99
N ILE A 122 11.23 1.10 -4.71
CA ILE A 122 10.71 1.43 -3.39
C ILE A 122 9.24 0.97 -3.34
N PRO A 123 8.89 -0.13 -2.64
CA PRO A 123 7.50 -0.52 -2.47
C PRO A 123 6.71 0.54 -1.69
N VAL A 124 5.43 0.69 -2.02
CA VAL A 124 4.50 1.45 -1.17
C VAL A 124 4.14 0.56 0.02
N PRO A 125 4.46 0.95 1.27
CA PRO A 125 4.20 0.10 2.42
C PRO A 125 2.72 -0.29 2.54
N ARG A 126 2.44 -1.60 2.67
CA ARG A 126 1.06 -2.12 2.60
C ARG A 126 0.14 -1.52 3.68
N TYR A 127 0.68 -1.21 4.85
CA TYR A 127 -0.09 -0.66 5.97
C TYR A 127 -0.67 0.73 5.73
N PHE A 128 -0.14 1.53 4.79
CA PHE A 128 -0.68 2.87 4.50
C PHE A 128 -2.15 2.81 4.08
N ILE A 129 -2.52 1.75 3.36
CA ILE A 129 -3.90 1.51 2.93
C ILE A 129 -4.71 0.96 4.10
N TRP A 130 -4.15 0.01 4.84
CA TRP A 130 -4.88 -0.77 5.84
C TRP A 130 -5.19 0.00 7.12
N GLU A 131 -4.21 0.71 7.69
CA GLU A 131 -4.44 1.51 8.89
C GLU A 131 -5.42 2.66 8.61
N ARG A 132 -5.44 3.16 7.37
CA ARG A 132 -6.40 4.18 6.92
C ARG A 132 -7.72 3.59 6.43
N ASN A 133 -7.88 2.27 6.35
CA ASN A 133 -9.06 1.65 5.74
C ASN A 133 -10.35 2.10 6.41
N LYS A 134 -10.38 2.18 7.75
CA LYS A 134 -11.54 2.72 8.48
C LYS A 134 -11.88 4.15 8.06
N VAL A 135 -10.87 5.01 7.98
CA VAL A 135 -11.03 6.41 7.53
C VAL A 135 -11.50 6.47 6.07
N LEU A 136 -10.97 5.60 5.22
CA LEU A 136 -11.36 5.51 3.81
C LEU A 136 -12.81 5.04 3.66
N GLN A 137 -13.24 4.04 4.42
CA GLN A 137 -14.63 3.57 4.46
C GLN A 137 -15.57 4.65 4.99
N ASP A 138 -15.17 5.38 6.04
CA ASP A 138 -15.97 6.47 6.58
C ASP A 138 -16.11 7.62 5.57
N ARG A 139 -15.05 7.94 4.83
CA ARG A 139 -15.09 8.89 3.71
C ARG A 139 -15.97 8.38 2.57
N GLU A 140 -15.87 7.10 2.20
CA GLU A 140 -16.71 6.50 1.17
C GLU A 140 -18.19 6.56 1.53
N ARG A 141 -18.54 6.26 2.79
CA ARG A 141 -19.90 6.42 3.31
C ARG A 141 -20.37 7.88 3.26
N MET A 142 -19.49 8.83 3.62
CA MET A 142 -19.78 10.25 3.51
C MET A 142 -20.02 10.67 2.05
N PHE A 143 -19.18 10.22 1.11
CA PHE A 143 -19.36 10.48 -0.32
C PHE A 143 -20.66 9.88 -0.84
N ALA A 144 -20.99 8.64 -0.46
CA ALA A 144 -22.26 8.02 -0.81
C ALA A 144 -23.45 8.82 -0.27
N ALA A 145 -23.37 9.33 0.97
CA ALA A 145 -24.40 10.19 1.55
C ALA A 145 -24.55 11.52 0.79
N ILE A 146 -23.44 12.18 0.44
CA ILE A 146 -23.45 13.42 -0.35
C ILE A 146 -24.02 13.16 -1.75
N PHE A 147 -23.60 12.06 -2.40
CA PHE A 147 -24.06 11.70 -3.74
C PHE A 147 -25.57 11.43 -3.76
N ASN A 148 -26.08 10.74 -2.73
CA ASN A 148 -27.51 10.51 -2.52
C ASN A 148 -28.28 11.81 -2.24
N GLN A 149 -27.67 12.80 -1.59
CA GLN A 149 -28.27 14.12 -1.34
C GLN A 149 -28.24 15.03 -2.58
N MET A 150 -27.24 14.89 -3.44
CA MET A 150 -27.07 15.71 -4.64
C MET A 150 -27.97 15.29 -5.81
N ASP A 151 -28.78 14.23 -5.64
CA ASP A 151 -29.73 13.71 -6.64
C ASP A 151 -29.10 13.52 -8.04
N VAL A 152 -27.78 13.31 -8.09
CA VAL A 152 -27.08 12.75 -9.24
C VAL A 152 -27.23 11.24 -9.16
N THR A 153 -28.45 10.77 -8.94
CA THR A 153 -28.79 9.43 -9.35
C THR A 153 -28.60 9.48 -10.87
N GLU A 154 -27.52 8.91 -11.40
CA GLU A 154 -27.52 8.46 -12.79
C GLU A 154 -28.77 7.61 -12.88
N LYS A 155 -29.86 8.19 -13.38
CA LYS A 155 -31.10 7.45 -13.60
C LYS A 155 -30.63 6.25 -14.41
N PRO A 156 -30.76 5.01 -13.90
CA PRO A 156 -30.34 3.84 -14.65
C PRO A 156 -30.94 4.03 -16.03
N PRO A 157 -30.13 3.96 -17.11
CA PRO A 157 -30.51 4.47 -18.42
C PRO A 157 -31.89 3.94 -18.68
N VAL A 158 -32.90 4.84 -18.63
CA VAL A 158 -34.31 4.43 -18.61
C VAL A 158 -34.42 3.45 -19.74
N MET A 159 -34.59 2.15 -19.42
CA MET A 159 -34.64 1.13 -20.44
C MET A 159 -35.81 1.56 -21.29
N ARG A 160 -35.51 2.14 -22.46
CA ARG A 160 -36.52 2.57 -23.40
C ARG A 160 -37.18 1.27 -23.82
N THR A 161 -38.25 0.91 -23.13
CA THR A 161 -39.05 -0.26 -23.42
C THR A 161 -39.37 -0.17 -24.90
N LEU A 162 -38.95 -1.20 -25.63
CA LEU A 162 -39.05 -1.21 -27.08
C LEU A 162 -40.55 -1.12 -27.42
N THR A 163 -41.00 0.06 -27.82
CA THR A 163 -42.41 0.26 -28.15
C THR A 163 -42.78 -0.67 -29.30
N LEU A 164 -44.02 -1.17 -29.31
CA LEU A 164 -44.51 -2.09 -30.32
C LEU A 164 -44.23 -1.59 -31.75
N GLU A 165 -44.40 -0.28 -31.98
CA GLU A 165 -44.09 0.37 -33.27
C GLU A 165 -42.61 0.32 -33.64
N ARG A 166 -41.71 0.51 -32.66
CA ARG A 166 -40.26 0.43 -32.88
C ARG A 166 -39.87 -1.02 -33.17
N ALA A 167 -40.46 -1.99 -32.46
CA ALA A 167 -40.27 -3.41 -32.71
C ALA A 167 -40.71 -3.80 -34.12
N ILE A 168 -41.92 -3.38 -34.54
CA ILE A 168 -42.44 -3.61 -35.89
C ILE A 168 -41.51 -2.99 -36.95
N LYS A 169 -41.05 -1.75 -36.75
CA LYS A 169 -40.12 -1.10 -37.69
C LYS A 169 -38.80 -1.87 -37.81
N ILE A 170 -38.23 -2.34 -36.69
CA ILE A 170 -37.00 -3.13 -36.71
C ILE A 170 -37.20 -4.42 -37.49
N VAL A 171 -38.30 -5.15 -37.23
CA VAL A 171 -38.63 -6.39 -37.94
C VAL A 171 -38.85 -6.13 -39.44
N GLN A 172 -39.57 -5.08 -39.81
CA GLN A 172 -39.81 -4.73 -41.22
C GLN A 172 -38.52 -4.33 -41.95
N VAL A 173 -37.63 -3.55 -41.29
CA VAL A 173 -36.33 -3.19 -41.86
C VAL A 173 -35.46 -4.43 -42.01
N ALA A 174 -35.44 -5.31 -41.02
CA ALA A 174 -34.69 -6.57 -41.07
C ALA A 174 -35.20 -7.49 -42.17
N GLU A 175 -36.52 -7.64 -42.33
CA GLU A 175 -37.11 -8.47 -43.38
C GLU A 175 -36.91 -7.86 -44.77
N ARG A 176 -37.06 -6.54 -44.93
CA ARG A 176 -36.72 -5.86 -46.20
C ARG A 176 -35.25 -6.03 -46.56
N ALA A 177 -34.36 -5.96 -45.59
CA ALA A 177 -32.93 -6.22 -45.79
C ALA A 177 -32.66 -7.69 -46.15
N ARG A 178 -33.35 -8.65 -45.51
CA ARG A 178 -33.26 -10.08 -45.85
C ARG A 178 -33.72 -10.35 -47.28
N GLN A 179 -34.87 -9.82 -47.66
CA GLN A 179 -35.42 -9.90 -49.01
C GLN A 179 -34.48 -9.25 -50.04
N GLY A 180 -33.91 -8.08 -49.71
CA GLY A 180 -32.90 -7.42 -50.53
C GLY A 180 -31.65 -8.29 -50.74
N ARG A 181 -31.13 -8.91 -49.67
CA ARG A 181 -30.00 -9.84 -49.76
C ARG A 181 -30.33 -11.08 -50.60
N LEU A 182 -31.54 -11.64 -50.45
CA LEU A 182 -31.97 -12.80 -51.22
C LEU A 182 -32.11 -12.47 -52.71
N ARG A 183 -32.77 -11.35 -53.05
CA ARG A 183 -32.86 -10.86 -54.43
C ARG A 183 -31.49 -10.56 -55.02
N ALA A 184 -30.61 -9.90 -54.27
CA ALA A 184 -29.25 -9.64 -54.71
C ALA A 184 -28.41 -10.92 -54.89
N LYS A 185 -28.69 -11.99 -54.13
CA LYS A 185 -28.07 -13.30 -54.34
C LYS A 185 -28.58 -13.94 -55.63
N PHE A 186 -29.91 -13.97 -55.84
CA PHE A 186 -30.51 -14.48 -57.07
C PHE A 186 -30.05 -13.71 -58.31
N MET A 187 -30.07 -12.38 -58.29
CA MET A 187 -29.60 -11.55 -59.41
C MET A 187 -28.11 -11.77 -59.69
N ARG A 188 -27.28 -11.98 -58.66
CA ARG A 188 -25.86 -12.34 -58.85
C ARG A 188 -25.69 -13.74 -59.45
N GLU A 189 -26.53 -14.70 -59.10
CA GLU A 189 -26.51 -16.04 -59.69
C GLU A 189 -26.94 -15.98 -61.17
N ILE A 190 -28.03 -15.29 -61.49
CA ILE A 190 -28.45 -15.05 -62.89
C ILE A 190 -27.35 -14.38 -63.69
N HIS A 191 -26.77 -13.29 -63.16
CA HIS A 191 -25.69 -12.58 -63.84
C HIS A 191 -24.44 -13.45 -64.02
N ARG A 192 -24.11 -14.30 -63.03
CA ARG A 192 -23.01 -15.26 -63.14
C ARG A 192 -23.28 -16.34 -64.18
N ASP A 193 -24.50 -16.83 -64.28
CA ASP A 193 -24.86 -17.84 -65.28
C ASP A 193 -24.95 -17.25 -66.69
N SER A 194 -25.43 -16.01 -66.85
CA SER A 194 -25.35 -15.26 -68.11
C SER A 194 -23.90 -14.96 -68.51
N GLU A 195 -23.04 -14.58 -67.56
CA GLU A 195 -21.59 -14.42 -67.80
C GLU A 195 -20.89 -15.75 -68.12
N ARG A 196 -21.31 -16.85 -67.51
CA ARG A 196 -20.80 -18.19 -67.85
C ARG A 196 -21.22 -18.62 -69.26
N GLN A 197 -22.45 -18.32 -69.66
CA GLN A 197 -22.92 -18.54 -71.04
C GLN A 197 -22.14 -17.67 -72.01
N ARG A 198 -21.97 -16.37 -71.73
CA ARG A 198 -21.17 -15.47 -72.57
C ARG A 198 -19.70 -15.90 -72.69
N ARG A 199 -19.08 -16.36 -71.60
CA ARG A 199 -17.71 -16.90 -71.60
C ARG A 199 -17.57 -18.30 -72.19
N ALA A 200 -18.66 -19.07 -72.29
CA ALA A 200 -18.68 -20.33 -73.02
C ALA A 200 -18.74 -20.10 -74.55
N GLU A 201 -19.37 -18.99 -74.96
CA GLU A 201 -19.38 -18.49 -76.35
C GLU A 201 -18.05 -17.78 -76.71
N GLU A 202 -17.48 -17.01 -75.78
CA GLU A 202 -16.15 -16.39 -75.88
C GLU A 202 -15.08 -17.33 -75.30
N GLN A 203 -14.71 -18.40 -76.03
CA GLN A 203 -13.51 -19.19 -75.70
C GLN A 203 -12.23 -18.41 -76.04
N GLU A 204 -11.93 -17.39 -75.24
CA GLU A 204 -10.62 -16.74 -75.24
C GLU A 204 -9.75 -17.42 -74.17
N ALA A 205 -8.67 -18.06 -74.59
CA ALA A 205 -7.73 -18.71 -73.68
C ALA A 205 -7.11 -17.64 -72.76
N VAL A 206 -7.46 -17.69 -71.48
CA VAL A 206 -6.92 -16.78 -70.46
C VAL A 206 -5.39 -16.86 -70.51
N SER A 207 -4.75 -15.75 -70.86
CA SER A 207 -3.28 -15.65 -70.88
C SER A 207 -2.69 -16.03 -69.53
N THR A 208 -1.55 -16.71 -69.53
CA THR A 208 -0.83 -17.15 -68.31
C THR A 208 -0.64 -16.00 -67.31
N ASP A 209 -0.43 -14.77 -67.81
CA ASP A 209 -0.28 -13.57 -66.99
C ASP A 209 -1.59 -13.18 -66.28
N GLN A 210 -2.74 -13.31 -66.96
CA GLN A 210 -4.05 -13.03 -66.37
C GLN A 210 -4.42 -14.09 -65.32
N ALA A 211 -4.04 -15.35 -65.54
CA ALA A 211 -4.19 -16.41 -64.56
C ALA A 211 -3.32 -16.17 -63.32
N ALA A 212 -2.05 -15.76 -63.51
CA ALA A 212 -1.14 -15.41 -62.42
C ALA A 212 -1.68 -14.23 -61.59
N VAL A 213 -2.19 -13.17 -62.22
CA VAL A 213 -2.80 -12.02 -61.52
C VAL A 213 -4.03 -12.46 -60.69
N CYS A 214 -4.87 -13.34 -61.22
CA CYS A 214 -6.01 -13.89 -60.47
C CYS A 214 -5.56 -14.65 -59.22
N ILE A 215 -4.57 -15.53 -59.35
CA ILE A 215 -4.03 -16.32 -58.23
C ILE A 215 -3.40 -15.39 -57.18
N GLN A 216 -2.57 -14.44 -57.61
CA GLN A 216 -1.93 -13.47 -56.73
C GLN A 216 -2.95 -12.60 -55.99
N LYS A 217 -4.02 -12.16 -56.67
CA LYS A 217 -5.09 -11.37 -56.05
C LYS A 217 -5.82 -12.16 -54.96
N VAL A 218 -6.16 -13.43 -55.23
CA VAL A 218 -6.82 -14.29 -54.25
C VAL A 218 -5.90 -14.56 -53.05
N TRP A 219 -4.62 -14.86 -53.31
CA TRP A 219 -3.63 -15.09 -52.26
C TRP A 219 -3.39 -13.86 -51.40
N ARG A 220 -3.15 -12.69 -52.01
CA ARG A 220 -2.99 -11.41 -51.29
C ARG A 220 -4.23 -11.10 -50.45
N GLY A 221 -5.43 -11.32 -50.99
CA GLY A 221 -6.68 -11.12 -50.25
C GLY A 221 -6.84 -12.09 -49.07
N PHE A 222 -6.47 -13.36 -49.24
CA PHE A 222 -6.47 -14.34 -48.14
C PHE A 222 -5.45 -13.99 -47.06
N MET A 223 -4.22 -13.67 -47.45
CA MET A 223 -3.16 -13.26 -46.54
C MET A 223 -3.54 -12.01 -45.76
N GLN A 224 -4.07 -10.99 -46.42
CA GLN A 224 -4.49 -9.76 -45.75
C GLN A 224 -5.62 -10.03 -44.74
N ARG A 225 -6.63 -10.84 -45.09
CA ARG A 225 -7.68 -11.22 -44.14
C ARG A 225 -7.14 -11.98 -42.93
N LYS A 226 -6.16 -12.86 -43.13
CA LYS A 226 -5.50 -13.60 -42.04
C LYS A 226 -4.71 -12.65 -41.12
N ILE A 227 -4.00 -11.67 -41.70
CA ILE A 227 -3.27 -10.64 -40.94
C ILE A 227 -4.24 -9.75 -40.17
N THR A 228 -5.27 -9.21 -40.81
CA THR A 228 -6.27 -8.34 -40.17
C THR A 228 -7.01 -9.05 -39.05
N LYS A 229 -7.34 -10.34 -39.21
CA LYS A 229 -7.96 -11.12 -38.13
C LYS A 229 -7.04 -11.20 -36.91
N ARG A 230 -5.75 -11.49 -37.12
CA ARG A 230 -4.75 -11.56 -36.04
C ARG A 230 -4.55 -10.21 -35.36
N LEU A 231 -4.35 -9.14 -36.14
CA LEU A 231 -4.19 -7.79 -35.59
C LEU A 231 -5.41 -7.35 -34.76
N ARG A 232 -6.62 -7.71 -35.21
CA ARG A 232 -7.83 -7.45 -34.44
C ARG A 232 -7.88 -8.24 -33.15
N GLU A 233 -7.47 -9.51 -33.16
CA GLU A 233 -7.39 -10.33 -31.95
C GLU A 233 -6.36 -9.74 -30.96
N GLU A 234 -5.18 -9.37 -31.44
CA GLU A 234 -4.13 -8.69 -30.66
C GLU A 234 -4.60 -7.34 -30.10
N GLU A 235 -5.31 -6.53 -30.90
CA GLU A 235 -5.88 -5.25 -30.45
C GLU A 235 -6.97 -5.44 -29.39
N MET A 236 -7.84 -6.45 -29.53
CA MET A 236 -8.86 -6.77 -28.53
C MET A 236 -8.25 -7.22 -27.20
N ILE A 237 -7.11 -7.93 -27.25
CA ILE A 237 -6.32 -8.30 -26.06
C ILE A 237 -5.67 -7.05 -25.46
N PHE A 238 -5.01 -6.23 -26.28
CA PHE A 238 -4.35 -4.99 -25.85
C PHE A 238 -5.32 -4.00 -25.18
N LEU A 239 -6.54 -3.87 -25.72
CA LEU A 239 -7.60 -3.04 -25.15
C LEU A 239 -8.29 -3.67 -23.93
N GLY A 240 -7.94 -4.90 -23.55
CA GLY A 240 -8.55 -5.62 -22.41
C GLY A 240 -9.98 -6.10 -22.65
N MET A 241 -10.47 -6.10 -23.90
CA MET A 241 -11.81 -6.56 -24.27
C MET A 241 -11.89 -8.08 -24.49
N ALA A 242 -10.73 -8.72 -24.72
CA ALA A 242 -10.56 -10.16 -24.75
C ALA A 242 -9.37 -10.53 -23.86
N MET A 243 -9.45 -11.67 -23.19
CA MET A 243 -8.34 -12.20 -22.41
C MET A 243 -7.32 -12.85 -23.36
N ASP A 244 -6.03 -12.60 -23.17
CA ASP A 244 -4.99 -13.30 -23.93
C ASP A 244 -5.07 -14.80 -23.64
N PRO A 245 -5.23 -15.66 -24.66
CA PRO A 245 -5.20 -17.10 -24.48
C PRO A 245 -3.88 -17.65 -23.91
N ASN A 246 -2.78 -16.89 -24.03
CA ASN A 246 -1.45 -17.24 -23.52
C ASN A 246 -1.19 -16.69 -22.10
N LEU A 247 -2.00 -15.76 -21.60
CA LEU A 247 -2.01 -15.44 -20.18
C LEU A 247 -2.62 -16.65 -19.48
N SER A 248 -1.72 -17.46 -18.91
CA SER A 248 -2.04 -18.63 -18.10
C SER A 248 -3.14 -18.27 -17.10
N TYR A 249 -4.14 -19.15 -16.94
CA TYR A 249 -4.97 -19.10 -15.74
C TYR A 249 -4.05 -18.97 -14.53
N PRO A 250 -4.39 -18.13 -13.53
CA PRO A 250 -3.58 -18.03 -12.33
C PRO A 250 -3.28 -19.44 -11.86
N SER A 251 -1.99 -19.79 -11.80
CA SER A 251 -1.59 -21.13 -11.44
C SER A 251 -2.17 -21.45 -10.07
N GLN A 252 -2.42 -22.73 -9.77
CA GLN A 252 -2.95 -23.10 -8.45
C GLN A 252 -2.08 -22.50 -7.32
N THR A 253 -0.78 -22.39 -7.55
CA THR A 253 0.15 -21.77 -6.60
C THR A 253 -0.11 -20.27 -6.40
N GLU A 254 -0.43 -19.52 -7.45
CA GLU A 254 -0.76 -18.09 -7.33
C GLU A 254 -2.06 -17.89 -6.56
N LEU A 255 -3.09 -18.68 -6.83
CA LEU A 255 -4.35 -18.66 -6.07
C LEU A 255 -4.10 -19.01 -4.59
N ASP A 256 -3.27 -20.01 -4.32
CA ASP A 256 -2.90 -20.38 -2.96
C ASP A 256 -2.15 -19.25 -2.25
N THR A 257 -1.25 -18.54 -2.92
CA THR A 257 -0.55 -17.38 -2.33
C THR A 257 -1.51 -16.27 -1.94
N VAL A 258 -2.45 -15.90 -2.81
CA VAL A 258 -3.47 -14.88 -2.52
C VAL A 258 -4.32 -15.28 -1.30
N ASN A 259 -4.71 -16.56 -1.22
CA ASN A 259 -5.46 -17.08 -0.08
C ASN A 259 -4.64 -17.07 1.21
N ILE A 260 -3.35 -17.39 1.16
CA ILE A 260 -2.45 -17.31 2.32
C ILE A 260 -2.32 -15.87 2.80
N GLU A 261 -2.14 -14.91 1.89
CA GLU A 261 -2.08 -13.48 2.23
C GLU A 261 -3.39 -13.02 2.88
N ALA A 262 -4.54 -13.39 2.32
CA ALA A 262 -5.85 -13.03 2.88
C ALA A 262 -6.05 -13.61 4.28
N ASN A 263 -5.70 -14.89 4.49
CA ASN A 263 -5.79 -15.53 5.80
C ASN A 263 -4.84 -14.89 6.83
N ARG A 264 -3.62 -14.52 6.41
CA ARG A 264 -2.66 -13.80 7.26
C ARG A 264 -3.24 -12.47 7.72
N ARG A 265 -3.88 -11.73 6.82
CA ARG A 265 -4.53 -10.44 7.12
C ARG A 265 -5.66 -10.59 8.12
N THR A 266 -6.51 -11.61 7.97
CA THR A 266 -7.58 -11.89 8.95
C THR A 266 -7.00 -12.16 10.34
N ARG A 267 -5.97 -13.01 10.43
CA ARG A 267 -5.31 -13.33 11.71
C ARG A 267 -4.64 -12.11 12.35
N GLN A 268 -4.06 -11.20 11.55
CA GLN A 268 -3.50 -9.95 12.05
C GLN A 268 -4.56 -9.09 12.75
N GLY A 269 -5.76 -9.01 12.17
CA GLY A 269 -6.89 -8.31 12.79
C GLY A 269 -7.37 -8.96 14.08
N GLU A 270 -7.56 -10.28 14.07
CA GLU A 270 -7.97 -11.05 15.25
C GLU A 270 -6.99 -10.89 16.42
N HIS A 271 -5.68 -11.04 16.15
CA HIS A 271 -4.65 -10.87 17.17
C HIS A 271 -4.56 -9.44 17.71
N GLU A 272 -4.81 -8.44 16.86
CA GLU A 272 -4.84 -7.04 17.26
C GLU A 272 -6.01 -6.77 18.22
N ASP A 273 -7.21 -7.25 17.89
CA ASP A 273 -8.38 -7.14 18.76
C ASP A 273 -8.16 -7.83 20.11
N ASP A 274 -7.57 -9.03 20.11
CA ASP A 274 -7.26 -9.76 21.33
C ASP A 274 -6.19 -9.09 22.18
N TYR A 275 -5.19 -8.46 21.54
CA TYR A 275 -4.20 -7.64 22.23
C TYR A 275 -4.83 -6.43 22.91
N GLN A 276 -5.74 -5.70 22.25
CA GLN A 276 -6.45 -4.58 22.86
C GLN A 276 -7.30 -5.01 24.07
N LYS A 277 -8.02 -6.13 23.95
CA LYS A 277 -8.78 -6.69 25.07
C LYS A 277 -7.86 -7.10 26.23
N SER A 278 -6.72 -7.71 25.92
CA SER A 278 -5.73 -8.12 26.92
C SER A 278 -5.15 -6.92 27.68
N ILE A 279 -4.81 -5.82 26.99
CA ILE A 279 -4.40 -4.57 27.64
C ILE A 279 -5.45 -4.11 28.65
N GLY A 280 -6.71 -4.04 28.22
CA GLY A 280 -7.82 -3.64 29.11
C GLY A 280 -7.95 -4.55 30.32
N SER A 281 -7.84 -5.86 30.12
CA SER A 281 -7.89 -6.86 31.20
C SER A 281 -6.73 -6.70 32.18
N VAL A 282 -5.50 -6.50 31.68
CA VAL A 282 -4.31 -6.32 32.53
C VAL A 282 -4.41 -5.03 33.33
N ILE A 283 -4.80 -3.91 32.70
CA ILE A 283 -5.01 -2.63 33.41
C ILE A 283 -6.10 -2.77 34.48
N TYR A 284 -7.19 -3.48 34.17
CA TYR A 284 -8.25 -3.75 35.14
C TYR A 284 -7.74 -4.56 36.33
N GLN A 285 -7.02 -5.66 36.07
CA GLN A 285 -6.44 -6.50 37.14
C GLN A 285 -5.44 -5.71 37.99
N LEU A 286 -4.57 -4.91 37.37
CA LEU A 286 -3.62 -4.05 38.06
C LEU A 286 -4.34 -3.08 39.00
N ARG A 287 -5.42 -2.44 38.50
CA ARG A 287 -6.24 -1.53 39.30
C ARG A 287 -6.92 -2.23 40.47
N GLU A 288 -7.46 -3.43 40.29
CA GLU A 288 -8.16 -4.14 41.36
C GLU A 288 -7.20 -4.70 42.42
N VAL A 289 -5.99 -5.13 42.03
CA VAL A 289 -4.99 -5.72 42.93
C VAL A 289 -4.15 -4.63 43.62
N GLU A 290 -3.53 -3.74 42.85
CA GLU A 290 -2.62 -2.71 43.38
C GLU A 290 -3.33 -1.41 43.74
N GLY A 291 -4.50 -1.14 43.16
CA GLY A 291 -5.23 0.10 43.42
C GLY A 291 -5.64 0.31 44.88
N PRO A 292 -6.15 -0.70 45.61
CA PRO A 292 -6.46 -0.56 47.03
C PRO A 292 -5.23 -0.25 47.89
N GLU A 293 -4.11 -0.93 47.62
CA GLU A 293 -2.83 -0.69 48.32
C GLU A 293 -2.31 0.70 48.02
N MET A 294 -2.17 1.07 46.74
CA MET A 294 -1.70 2.39 46.32
C MET A 294 -2.58 3.52 46.86
N LYS A 295 -3.90 3.32 46.93
CA LYS A 295 -4.83 4.26 47.56
C LYS A 295 -4.56 4.43 49.06
N GLU A 296 -4.28 3.35 49.77
CA GLU A 296 -4.00 3.44 51.21
C GLU A 296 -2.63 4.06 51.46
N THR A 297 -1.60 3.68 50.69
CA THR A 297 -0.28 4.31 50.72
C THR A 297 -0.36 5.82 50.46
N MET A 298 -1.13 6.25 49.46
CA MET A 298 -1.34 7.67 49.17
C MET A 298 -2.04 8.39 50.34
N LYS A 299 -3.05 7.78 50.98
CA LYS A 299 -3.67 8.36 52.17
C LYS A 299 -2.72 8.44 53.35
N ASP A 300 -1.87 7.43 53.53
CA ASP A 300 -0.85 7.43 54.59
C ASP A 300 0.16 8.54 54.38
N GLN A 301 0.65 8.74 53.15
CA GLN A 301 1.55 9.85 52.81
C GLN A 301 0.90 11.22 53.09
N ILE A 302 -0.38 11.41 52.71
CA ILE A 302 -1.12 12.63 53.04
C ILE A 302 -1.23 12.79 54.56
N ARG A 303 -1.63 11.74 55.30
CA ARG A 303 -1.75 11.78 56.76
C ARG A 303 -0.42 12.14 57.42
N GLN A 304 0.67 11.52 56.97
CA GLN A 304 2.02 11.75 57.45
C GLN A 304 2.45 13.20 57.24
N TRP A 305 2.23 13.74 56.03
CA TRP A 305 2.52 15.14 55.71
C TRP A 305 1.74 16.13 56.62
N PHE A 306 0.44 15.88 56.83
CA PHE A 306 -0.38 16.70 57.73
C PHE A 306 0.15 16.69 59.18
N ILE A 307 0.64 15.54 59.66
CA ILE A 307 1.21 15.39 61.00
C ILE A 307 2.54 16.15 61.09
N GLU A 308 3.45 15.96 60.13
CA GLU A 308 4.76 16.62 60.10
C GLU A 308 4.63 18.14 60.04
N CYS A 309 3.73 18.67 59.20
CA CYS A 309 3.48 20.10 59.14
C CYS A 309 2.88 20.65 60.44
N ARG A 310 2.01 19.89 61.12
CA ARG A 310 1.45 20.28 62.42
C ARG A 310 2.51 20.29 63.52
N ASP A 311 3.36 19.27 63.57
CA ASP A 311 4.41 19.17 64.58
C ASP A 311 5.44 20.32 64.42
N ALA A 312 5.70 20.76 63.19
CA ALA A 312 6.59 21.89 62.91
C ALA A 312 5.93 23.27 63.12
N THR A 313 4.67 23.46 62.72
CA THR A 313 4.02 24.79 62.65
C THR A 313 3.04 25.04 63.80
N GLY A 314 2.60 24.00 64.51
CA GLY A 314 1.61 24.05 65.60
C GLY A 314 0.14 24.06 65.14
N SER A 315 -0.12 24.17 63.84
CA SER A 315 -1.46 24.12 63.22
C SER A 315 -1.45 23.19 62.01
N PHE A 316 -2.62 22.66 61.63
CA PHE A 316 -2.74 21.89 60.40
C PHE A 316 -2.55 22.80 59.17
N PRO A 317 -1.81 22.34 58.15
CA PRO A 317 -1.63 23.08 56.89
C PRO A 317 -2.88 23.04 56.01
N ASP A 318 -3.05 24.04 55.15
CA ASP A 318 -3.98 23.98 54.02
C ASP A 318 -3.33 23.21 52.86
N TYR A 319 -4.16 22.69 51.95
CA TYR A 319 -3.64 22.00 50.76
C TYR A 319 -2.88 22.96 49.84
N PRO A 320 -1.80 22.52 49.18
CA PRO A 320 -1.07 23.37 48.25
C PRO A 320 -1.94 23.82 47.07
N GLU A 321 -1.81 25.09 46.67
CA GLU A 321 -2.48 25.69 45.52
C GLU A 321 -1.95 25.11 44.20
N GLU A 322 -2.76 25.18 43.12
CA GLU A 322 -2.37 24.66 41.79
C GLU A 322 -1.14 25.38 41.22
N GLU A 323 -0.97 26.67 41.50
CA GLU A 323 0.16 27.48 41.01
C GLU A 323 1.51 27.05 41.59
N ASP A 324 1.51 26.45 42.79
CA ASP A 324 2.72 25.97 43.48
C ASP A 324 3.05 24.50 43.15
N GLY A 325 2.24 23.84 42.31
CA GLY A 325 2.39 22.42 41.96
C GLY A 325 1.41 21.48 42.66
N GLY A 326 0.46 22.01 43.44
CA GLY A 326 -0.68 21.30 43.99
C GLY A 326 -0.33 20.06 44.81
N SER A 327 -1.15 19.01 44.71
CA SER A 327 -0.99 17.77 45.47
C SER A 327 0.28 16.97 45.14
N ALA A 328 0.96 17.26 44.04
CA ALA A 328 2.24 16.61 43.70
C ALA A 328 3.33 16.89 44.74
N LEU A 329 3.27 18.04 45.42
CA LEU A 329 4.18 18.41 46.50
C LEU A 329 4.12 17.49 47.72
N ILE A 330 2.96 16.85 47.95
CA ILE A 330 2.71 15.95 49.08
C ILE A 330 3.34 14.57 48.83
N PHE A 331 3.44 14.16 47.56
CA PHE A 331 3.93 12.85 47.16
C PHE A 331 5.40 12.84 46.71
N ALA A 332 6.06 14.00 46.70
CA ALA A 332 7.48 14.08 46.41
C ALA A 332 8.30 13.47 47.57
N GLU A 333 9.21 12.53 47.27
CA GLU A 333 10.17 12.04 48.25
C GLU A 333 11.13 13.18 48.63
N LYS A 334 10.83 13.87 49.74
CA LYS A 334 11.68 14.92 50.29
C LYS A 334 12.50 14.38 51.43
N THR A 335 13.76 14.79 51.50
CA THR A 335 14.60 14.54 52.68
C THR A 335 14.09 15.36 53.88
N PRO A 336 14.29 14.92 55.14
CA PRO A 336 13.81 15.64 56.33
C PRO A 336 14.28 17.11 56.40
N GLU A 337 15.40 17.42 55.77
CA GLU A 337 16.00 18.75 55.68
C GLU A 337 15.26 19.66 54.70
N GLU A 338 14.80 19.11 53.56
CA GLU A 338 14.02 19.84 52.55
C GLU A 338 12.60 20.15 53.05
N VAL A 339 12.01 19.27 53.86
CA VAL A 339 10.71 19.52 54.50
C VAL A 339 10.79 20.71 55.46
N ASN A 340 11.85 20.79 56.27
CA ASN A 340 12.09 21.91 57.18
C ASN A 340 12.32 23.23 56.43
N ILE A 341 13.07 23.21 55.33
CA ILE A 341 13.28 24.39 54.48
C ILE A 341 11.95 24.84 53.86
N TYR A 342 11.14 23.92 53.32
CA TYR A 342 9.86 24.26 52.69
C TYR A 342 8.86 24.85 53.69
N ILE A 343 8.80 24.30 54.90
CA ILE A 343 7.95 24.82 55.99
C ILE A 343 8.45 26.19 56.48
N PHE A 344 9.77 26.40 56.55
CA PHE A 344 10.35 27.69 56.91
C PHE A 344 10.01 28.79 55.88
N TRP A 345 10.02 28.46 54.59
CA TRP A 345 9.61 29.39 53.53
C TRP A 345 8.10 29.67 53.55
N GLN A 346 7.25 28.66 53.73
CA GLN A 346 5.79 28.84 53.88
C GLN A 346 5.42 29.67 55.12
N GLY A 347 6.15 29.51 56.23
CA GLY A 347 5.95 30.30 57.46
C GLY A 347 6.38 31.77 57.35
N GLN A 348 7.24 32.13 56.40
CA GLN A 348 7.64 33.53 56.15
C GLN A 348 6.70 34.28 55.20
N PHE A 349 5.88 33.59 54.40
CA PHE A 349 4.95 34.21 53.45
C PHE A 349 3.53 34.42 54.00
N ASN A 350 3.25 34.02 55.24
CA ASN A 350 1.93 34.15 55.90
C ASN A 350 1.92 35.15 57.09
N ILE A 351 2.75 36.20 57.04
CA ILE A 351 2.66 37.38 57.93
C ILE A 351 2.31 38.62 57.12
#